data_AF-A0A2K6GH06-F1
#
_entry.id   AF-A0A2K6GH06-F1
#
_cell.length_a   1.000
_cell.length_b   1.000
_cell.length_c   1.000
_cell.angle_alpha   90.00
_cell.angle_beta   90.00
_cell.angle_gamma   90.00
#
_symmetry.space_group_name_H-M   'P 1'
#
loop_
_entity.id
_entity.type
_entity.pdbx_description
1 polymer ?
#
loop_
_entity_poly.entity_id
_entity_poly.type
_entity_poly.pdbx_seq_one_letter_code
_entity_poly.pdbx_strand_id
1 'polypeptide(L)'
;MWYVSTRGIAPRVNFEGALFSGYASDGGLFMPEELPQLDKETLSQWSTLSYPGLVKELCTLFVGPELIPRDDLDDLIDRAFSRFRHKEVVHLSRLRNGLNVLELWHGVTYAFKDLSLCCTAQFLQYFLGKREKHVTVVVGTSGDTGSAAIESVQGAKNMDIIVLLPKGRCTKIQELQMTTVLKENVHVFEVEGNSDELDEPIKAVFADVAFVKKHHLMSLNSINWSRVLVQMAHHFFAYFRCAPSLDSHPLPPVEVVVPTGAAGNLAAGCIAQKMGLPIRLVVAVNRNDIIHRTVRRGDFSLSEAVKPTLASAMDMQVPYNMERIFWLLSGSDSQATRVLMEQFERTQSLKLPKELHSKVSYYPYTTEKGKGAATQLTQGLEVCCGPRRGSVTDTPGTASGR
;
A
#
# COMPACT_ATOMS: atom_id res chain seq x y z
N MET A 1 2.27 7.18 -20.58
CA MET A 1 1.14 7.06 -19.63
C MET A 1 0.95 8.39 -18.90
N TRP A 2 -0.28 8.88 -18.80
CA TRP A 2 -0.62 10.08 -18.02
C TRP A 2 -1.35 9.71 -16.73
N TYR A 3 -1.24 10.57 -15.72
CA TYR A 3 -1.85 10.43 -14.40
C TYR A 3 -2.71 11.65 -14.10
N VAL A 4 -3.90 11.41 -13.57
CA VAL A 4 -4.89 12.42 -13.21
C VAL A 4 -5.18 12.35 -11.71
N SER A 5 -5.60 13.47 -11.14
CA SER A 5 -6.09 13.50 -9.77
C SER A 5 -7.47 12.86 -9.69
N THR A 6 -7.72 12.08 -8.64
CA THR A 6 -9.04 11.57 -8.27
C THR A 6 -10.08 12.67 -8.04
N ARG A 7 -9.67 13.93 -7.87
CA ARG A 7 -10.55 15.10 -7.72
C ARG A 7 -10.70 15.96 -8.98
N GLY A 8 -9.87 15.69 -9.99
CA GLY A 8 -10.05 16.15 -11.37
C GLY A 8 -9.75 17.62 -11.66
N ILE A 9 -9.19 18.37 -10.70
CA ILE A 9 -8.83 19.78 -10.89
C ILE A 9 -7.34 19.93 -11.17
N ALA A 10 -6.49 19.14 -10.51
CA ALA A 10 -5.05 19.21 -10.69
C ALA A 10 -4.64 18.88 -12.14
N PRO A 11 -3.61 19.55 -12.69
CA PRO A 11 -3.08 19.21 -14.00
C PRO A 11 -2.64 17.75 -14.06
N ARG A 12 -2.85 17.12 -15.22
CA ARG A 12 -2.32 15.77 -15.45
C ARG A 12 -0.78 15.79 -15.42
N VAL A 13 -0.19 14.71 -14.92
CA VAL A 13 1.26 14.54 -14.80
C VAL A 13 1.70 13.22 -15.42
N ASN A 14 2.97 13.11 -15.80
CA ASN A 14 3.55 11.83 -16.19
C ASN A 14 3.95 11.01 -14.94
N PHE A 15 4.54 9.82 -15.11
CA PHE A 15 4.94 8.97 -13.98
C PHE A 15 5.89 9.69 -13.01
N GLU A 16 6.86 10.43 -13.53
CA GLU A 16 7.80 11.19 -12.70
C GLU A 16 7.07 12.24 -11.86
N GLY A 17 6.15 12.99 -12.46
CA GLY A 17 5.34 13.95 -11.71
C GLY A 17 4.50 13.28 -10.63
N ALA A 18 3.87 12.14 -10.92
CA ALA A 18 3.11 11.39 -9.91
C ALA A 18 4.02 10.80 -8.81
N LEU A 19 5.25 10.41 -9.14
CA LEU A 19 6.24 9.84 -8.23
C LEU A 19 6.77 10.88 -7.23
N PHE A 20 7.08 12.09 -7.69
CA PHE A 20 7.52 13.19 -6.82
C PHE A 20 6.38 13.91 -6.09
N SER A 21 5.13 13.58 -6.42
CA SER A 21 3.96 14.14 -5.76
C SER A 21 3.57 13.32 -4.53
N GLY A 22 3.07 14.01 -3.50
CA GLY A 22 2.28 13.39 -2.44
C GLY A 22 0.81 13.37 -2.85
N TYR A 23 0.07 14.36 -2.35
CA TYR A 23 -1.25 14.71 -2.88
C TYR A 23 -1.10 15.54 -4.16
N ALA A 24 -2.10 15.44 -5.04
CA ALA A 24 -2.26 16.38 -6.12
C ALA A 24 -2.58 17.79 -5.58
N SER A 25 -2.40 18.83 -6.40
CA SER A 25 -2.59 20.23 -5.97
C SER A 25 -4.03 20.56 -5.52
N ASP A 26 -5.00 19.70 -5.84
CA ASP A 26 -6.40 19.79 -5.43
C ASP A 26 -6.73 18.91 -4.21
N GLY A 27 -5.71 18.36 -3.55
CA GLY A 27 -5.84 17.45 -2.41
C GLY A 27 -6.14 16.00 -2.79
N GLY A 28 -6.34 15.69 -4.08
CA GLY A 28 -6.63 14.35 -4.54
C GLY A 28 -5.40 13.44 -4.61
N LEU A 29 -5.61 12.21 -5.07
CA LEU A 29 -4.57 11.21 -5.27
C LEU A 29 -4.35 10.97 -6.77
N PHE A 30 -3.10 10.77 -7.19
CA PHE A 30 -2.83 10.43 -8.58
C PHE A 30 -3.21 8.97 -8.88
N MET A 31 -3.88 8.80 -10.01
CA MET A 31 -4.26 7.53 -10.64
C MET A 31 -3.95 7.61 -12.15
N PRO A 32 -3.62 6.50 -12.82
CA PRO A 32 -3.46 6.49 -14.27
C PRO A 32 -4.78 6.91 -14.94
N GLU A 33 -4.68 7.70 -16.01
CA GLU A 33 -5.83 8.18 -16.79
C GLU A 33 -6.66 7.02 -17.34
N GLU A 34 -5.98 5.93 -17.74
CA GLU A 34 -6.59 4.69 -18.20
C GLU A 34 -5.91 3.48 -17.55
N LEU A 35 -6.70 2.43 -17.25
CA LEU A 35 -6.18 1.17 -16.74
C LEU A 35 -5.98 0.17 -17.89
N PRO A 36 -4.75 -0.32 -18.12
CA PRO A 36 -4.49 -1.38 -19.08
C PRO A 36 -5.36 -2.61 -18.80
N GLN A 37 -6.01 -3.14 -19.82
CA GLN A 37 -6.76 -4.40 -19.73
C GLN A 37 -5.84 -5.55 -20.17
N LEU A 38 -5.70 -6.56 -19.33
CA LEU A 38 -4.86 -7.73 -19.60
C LEU A 38 -5.71 -8.86 -20.14
N ASP A 39 -5.30 -9.40 -21.29
CA ASP A 39 -5.93 -10.57 -21.89
C ASP A 39 -5.43 -11.88 -21.24
N LYS A 40 -6.06 -12.99 -21.64
CA LYS A 40 -5.75 -14.32 -21.10
C LYS A 40 -4.31 -14.72 -21.43
N GLU A 41 -3.86 -14.40 -22.63
CA GLU A 41 -2.56 -14.71 -23.17
C GLU A 41 -1.47 -14.05 -22.32
N THR A 42 -1.64 -12.77 -21.99
CA THR A 42 -0.75 -12.02 -21.11
C THR A 42 -0.74 -12.62 -19.69
N LEU A 43 -1.92 -12.89 -19.11
CA LEU A 43 -2.01 -13.53 -17.79
C LEU A 43 -1.33 -14.91 -17.75
N SER A 44 -1.49 -15.70 -18.82
CA SER A 44 -0.86 -17.01 -18.95
C SER A 44 0.67 -16.89 -19.02
N GLN A 45 1.19 -15.97 -19.85
CA GLN A 45 2.63 -15.70 -19.94
C GLN A 45 3.19 -15.25 -18.59
N TRP A 46 2.52 -14.30 -17.94
CA TRP A 46 2.94 -13.73 -16.66
C TRP A 46 2.92 -14.72 -15.50
N SER A 47 2.09 -15.77 -15.58
CA SER A 47 2.04 -16.82 -14.56
C SER A 47 3.36 -17.58 -14.36
N THR A 48 4.21 -17.56 -15.38
CA THR A 48 5.53 -18.21 -15.39
C THR A 48 6.64 -17.34 -14.82
N LEU A 49 6.38 -16.03 -14.64
CA LEU A 49 7.38 -15.08 -14.18
C LEU A 49 7.73 -15.28 -12.70
N SER A 50 8.96 -14.89 -12.36
CA SER A 50 9.34 -14.64 -10.97
C SER A 50 8.63 -13.38 -10.45
N TYR A 51 8.60 -13.19 -9.14
CA TYR A 51 8.01 -11.97 -8.57
C TYR A 51 8.70 -10.69 -9.08
N PRO A 52 10.04 -10.57 -9.11
CA PRO A 52 10.70 -9.44 -9.76
C PRO A 52 10.33 -9.26 -11.23
N GLY A 53 10.25 -10.36 -12.00
CA GLY A 53 9.84 -10.32 -13.40
C GLY A 53 8.43 -9.76 -13.57
N LEU A 54 7.51 -10.16 -12.70
CA LEU A 54 6.14 -9.64 -12.70
C LEU A 54 6.07 -8.16 -12.31
N VAL A 55 6.88 -7.71 -11.36
CA VAL A 55 7.00 -6.27 -11.02
C VAL A 55 7.50 -5.48 -12.22
N LYS A 56 8.50 -5.99 -12.96
CA LYS A 56 9.01 -5.37 -14.19
C LYS A 56 7.91 -5.22 -15.24
N GLU A 57 7.21 -6.30 -15.57
CA GLU A 57 6.14 -6.25 -16.57
C GLU A 57 4.94 -5.39 -16.16
N LEU A 58 4.60 -5.35 -14.87
CA LEU A 58 3.59 -4.41 -14.39
C LEU A 58 4.08 -2.97 -14.52
N CYS A 59 5.30 -2.67 -14.10
CA CYS A 59 5.83 -1.31 -14.16
C CYS A 59 5.90 -0.77 -15.60
N THR A 60 6.22 -1.57 -16.61
CA THR A 60 6.28 -1.11 -18.02
C THR A 60 4.94 -0.62 -18.55
N LEU A 61 3.82 -1.12 -18.02
CA LEU A 61 2.48 -0.64 -18.41
C LEU A 61 2.19 0.78 -17.91
N PHE A 62 2.84 1.19 -16.82
CA PHE A 62 2.55 2.43 -16.11
C PHE A 62 3.70 3.46 -16.21
N VAL A 63 4.90 3.00 -16.55
CA VAL A 63 6.09 3.83 -16.75
C VAL A 63 6.49 3.77 -18.22
N GLY A 64 6.33 4.89 -18.92
CA GLY A 64 6.68 4.96 -20.34
C GLY A 64 8.19 4.83 -20.56
N PRO A 65 8.63 4.12 -21.62
CA PRO A 65 10.05 3.93 -21.93
C PRO A 65 10.79 5.25 -22.21
N GLU A 66 10.06 6.31 -22.55
CA GLU A 66 10.59 7.67 -22.70
C GLU A 66 11.06 8.30 -21.37
N LEU A 67 10.55 7.81 -20.24
CA LEU A 67 10.93 8.27 -18.89
C LEU A 67 12.02 7.38 -18.29
N ILE A 68 11.80 6.06 -18.34
CA ILE A 68 12.73 5.05 -17.87
C ILE A 68 12.80 3.95 -18.95
N PRO A 69 13.89 3.87 -19.72
CA PRO A 69 14.11 2.78 -20.67
C PRO A 69 14.01 1.40 -19.99
N ARG A 70 13.65 0.37 -20.76
CA ARG A 70 13.40 -0.98 -20.23
C ARG A 70 14.57 -1.52 -19.41
N ASP A 71 15.79 -1.42 -19.93
CA ASP A 71 16.99 -1.92 -19.24
C ASP A 71 17.22 -1.19 -17.90
N ASP A 72 17.05 0.14 -17.88
CA ASP A 72 17.13 0.93 -16.66
C ASP A 72 16.05 0.52 -15.64
N LEU A 73 14.82 0.30 -16.11
CA LEU A 73 13.70 -0.11 -15.25
C LEU A 73 13.96 -1.47 -14.60
N ASP A 74 14.42 -2.43 -15.40
CA ASP A 74 14.74 -3.78 -14.94
C ASP A 74 15.87 -3.75 -13.90
N ASP A 75 16.92 -2.98 -14.16
CA ASP A 75 18.04 -2.74 -13.26
C ASP A 75 17.62 -2.08 -11.93
N LEU A 76 16.71 -1.10 -11.97
CA LEU A 76 16.20 -0.43 -10.78
C LEU A 76 15.42 -1.42 -9.90
N ILE A 77 14.60 -2.28 -10.51
CA ILE A 77 13.81 -3.28 -9.77
C ILE A 77 14.72 -4.37 -9.20
N ASP A 78 15.75 -4.82 -9.94
CA ASP A 78 16.71 -5.79 -9.43
C ASP A 78 17.51 -5.24 -8.25
N ARG A 79 17.94 -3.97 -8.32
CA ARG A 79 18.57 -3.28 -7.18
C ARG A 79 17.63 -3.19 -5.98
N ALA A 80 16.36 -2.86 -6.19
CA ALA A 80 15.37 -2.76 -5.12
C ALA A 80 15.21 -4.08 -4.35
N PHE A 81 15.24 -5.21 -5.04
CA PHE A 81 15.06 -6.53 -4.43
C PHE A 81 16.35 -7.25 -4.02
N SER A 82 17.52 -6.72 -4.37
CA SER A 82 18.84 -7.33 -4.08
C SER A 82 19.11 -7.65 -2.60
N ARG A 83 18.47 -6.93 -1.67
CA ARG A 83 18.65 -7.10 -0.21
C ARG A 83 17.57 -7.95 0.46
N PHE A 84 16.66 -8.54 -0.32
CA PHE A 84 15.70 -9.50 0.20
C PHE A 84 16.38 -10.82 0.51
N ARG A 85 16.05 -11.40 1.67
CA ARG A 85 16.70 -12.63 2.15
C ARG A 85 16.21 -13.87 1.44
N HIS A 86 14.99 -13.82 0.92
CA HIS A 86 14.38 -14.89 0.17
C HIS A 86 14.62 -14.67 -1.32
N LYS A 87 15.14 -15.68 -2.03
CA LYS A 87 15.47 -15.58 -3.47
C LYS A 87 14.28 -15.17 -4.34
N GLU A 88 13.09 -15.68 -4.01
CA GLU A 88 11.85 -15.35 -4.73
C GLU A 88 11.23 -14.01 -4.31
N VAL A 89 11.86 -13.26 -3.37
CA VAL A 89 11.36 -12.00 -2.77
C VAL A 89 10.10 -12.19 -1.91
N VAL A 90 9.10 -12.90 -2.42
CA VAL A 90 7.87 -13.32 -1.73
C VAL A 90 7.76 -14.85 -1.74
N HIS A 91 7.06 -15.42 -0.77
CA HIS A 91 6.85 -16.88 -0.69
C HIS A 91 5.36 -17.20 -0.47
N LEU A 92 4.86 -18.30 -1.03
CA LEU A 92 3.49 -18.77 -0.77
C LEU A 92 3.52 -20.02 0.11
N SER A 93 3.23 -19.84 1.39
CA SER A 93 3.10 -20.92 2.36
C SER A 93 1.72 -21.56 2.28
N ARG A 94 1.67 -22.86 1.98
CA ARG A 94 0.42 -23.63 1.90
C ARG A 94 0.09 -24.25 3.26
N LEU A 95 -1.04 -23.87 3.84
CA LEU A 95 -1.55 -24.40 5.10
C LEU A 95 -2.63 -25.46 4.84
N ARG A 96 -3.17 -26.02 5.92
CA ARG A 96 -4.25 -27.02 5.84
C ARG A 96 -5.53 -26.41 5.26
N ASN A 97 -6.38 -27.26 4.68
CA ASN A 97 -7.70 -26.90 4.16
C ASN A 97 -7.70 -25.84 3.04
N GLY A 98 -6.63 -25.76 2.26
CA GLY A 98 -6.53 -24.85 1.12
C GLY A 98 -6.28 -23.38 1.50
N LEU A 99 -6.02 -23.08 2.78
CA LEU A 99 -5.57 -21.76 3.20
C LEU A 99 -4.12 -21.56 2.76
N ASN A 100 -3.85 -20.47 2.04
CA ASN A 100 -2.50 -20.10 1.64
C ASN A 100 -2.14 -18.74 2.24
N VAL A 101 -0.91 -18.62 2.73
CA VAL A 101 -0.37 -17.37 3.27
C VAL A 101 0.73 -16.89 2.33
N LEU A 102 0.53 -15.71 1.76
CA LEU A 102 1.56 -15.05 0.97
C LEU A 102 2.48 -14.26 1.92
N GLU A 103 3.70 -14.75 2.06
CA GLU A 103 4.74 -14.16 2.87
C GLU A 103 5.36 -12.97 2.13
N LEU A 104 5.10 -11.77 2.64
CA LEU A 104 5.55 -10.51 2.07
C LEU A 104 6.65 -9.83 2.92
N TRP A 105 7.21 -10.52 3.91
CA TRP A 105 8.09 -9.96 4.93
C TRP A 105 9.55 -10.41 4.82
N HIS A 106 10.01 -10.81 3.64
CA HIS A 106 11.41 -11.25 3.46
C HIS A 106 12.39 -10.11 3.15
N GLY A 107 11.91 -8.87 3.14
CA GLY A 107 12.75 -7.67 3.08
C GLY A 107 13.51 -7.44 4.39
N VAL A 108 14.35 -6.40 4.41
CA VAL A 108 15.26 -6.11 5.53
C VAL A 108 14.49 -5.73 6.80
N THR A 109 13.32 -5.10 6.67
CA THR A 109 12.54 -4.62 7.82
C THR A 109 11.45 -5.60 8.24
N TYR A 110 11.35 -6.75 7.58
CA TYR A 110 10.35 -7.78 7.84
C TYR A 110 8.90 -7.30 7.68
N ALA A 111 8.67 -6.35 6.78
CA ALA A 111 7.34 -5.84 6.47
C ALA A 111 7.09 -5.77 4.97
N PHE A 112 5.84 -5.98 4.55
CA PHE A 112 5.44 -5.90 3.13
C PHE A 112 5.71 -4.55 2.48
N LYS A 113 5.90 -3.50 3.28
CA LYS A 113 6.18 -2.15 2.80
C LYS A 113 7.53 -2.07 2.09
N ASP A 114 8.48 -2.94 2.44
CA ASP A 114 9.79 -3.06 1.78
C ASP A 114 9.63 -3.25 0.27
N LEU A 115 8.69 -4.11 -0.16
CA LEU A 115 8.45 -4.44 -1.57
C LEU A 115 8.25 -3.17 -2.40
N SER A 116 7.37 -2.30 -1.92
CA SER A 116 7.03 -1.06 -2.62
C SER A 116 8.05 0.05 -2.41
N LEU A 117 8.54 0.25 -1.18
CA LEU A 117 9.37 1.40 -0.85
C LEU A 117 10.78 1.29 -1.44
N CYS A 118 11.36 0.09 -1.49
CA CYS A 118 12.64 -0.10 -2.16
C CYS A 118 12.56 0.24 -3.66
N CYS A 119 11.50 -0.18 -4.35
CA CYS A 119 11.29 0.19 -5.76
C CYS A 119 11.06 1.71 -5.92
N THR A 120 10.19 2.30 -5.10
CA THR A 120 9.92 3.75 -5.13
C THR A 120 11.21 4.56 -4.92
N ALA A 121 12.05 4.17 -3.96
CA ALA A 121 13.33 4.82 -3.70
C ALA A 121 14.31 4.71 -4.87
N GLN A 122 14.36 3.55 -5.57
CA GLN A 122 15.17 3.40 -6.77
C GLN A 122 14.69 4.33 -7.89
N PHE A 123 13.38 4.41 -8.14
CA PHE A 123 12.82 5.31 -9.14
C PHE A 123 13.10 6.78 -8.82
N LEU A 124 13.00 7.19 -7.55
CA LEU A 124 13.34 8.55 -7.13
C LEU A 124 14.81 8.85 -7.36
N GLN A 125 15.70 7.97 -6.91
CA GLN A 125 17.15 8.14 -7.09
C GLN A 125 17.54 8.23 -8.57
N TYR A 126 16.88 7.47 -9.45
CA TYR A 126 17.08 7.55 -10.89
C TYR A 126 16.83 8.97 -11.45
N PHE A 127 15.66 9.54 -11.15
CA PHE A 127 15.33 10.89 -11.63
C PHE A 127 16.13 11.98 -10.92
N LEU A 128 16.37 11.85 -9.62
CA LEU A 128 17.18 12.79 -8.85
C LEU A 128 18.63 12.81 -9.34
N GLY A 129 19.21 11.65 -9.63
CA GLY A 129 20.54 11.52 -10.21
C GLY A 129 20.63 12.18 -11.59
N LYS A 130 19.67 11.90 -12.48
CA LYS A 130 19.61 12.53 -13.80
C LYS A 130 19.50 14.06 -13.78
N ARG A 131 18.88 14.61 -12.73
CA ARG A 131 18.62 16.05 -12.58
C ARG A 131 19.59 16.75 -11.64
N GLU A 132 20.51 16.01 -11.02
CA GLU A 132 21.39 16.51 -9.95
C GLU A 132 20.62 17.25 -8.85
N LYS A 133 19.47 16.69 -8.47
CA LYS A 133 18.57 17.27 -7.45
C LYS A 133 18.64 16.51 -6.14
N HIS A 134 18.23 17.21 -5.09
CA HIS A 134 18.10 16.68 -3.73
C HIS A 134 16.65 16.83 -3.25
N VAL A 135 16.15 15.87 -2.45
CA VAL A 135 14.84 15.94 -1.80
C VAL A 135 14.93 15.61 -0.31
N THR A 136 14.01 16.17 0.47
CA THR A 136 13.84 15.80 1.88
C THR A 136 12.51 15.10 2.04
N VAL A 137 12.56 13.82 2.40
CA VAL A 137 11.40 12.98 2.63
C VAL A 137 10.88 13.21 4.05
N VAL A 138 9.57 13.43 4.21
CA VAL A 138 8.90 13.51 5.51
C VAL A 138 7.88 12.37 5.64
N VAL A 139 8.01 11.56 6.70
CA VAL A 139 7.15 10.40 6.98
C VAL A 139 6.64 10.45 8.42
N GLY A 140 5.32 10.40 8.58
CA GLY A 140 4.67 10.07 9.85
C GLY A 140 4.36 8.58 9.92
N THR A 141 4.67 7.91 11.03
CA THR A 141 4.47 6.46 11.11
C THR A 141 4.25 5.93 12.52
N SER A 142 3.39 4.93 12.66
CA SER A 142 3.23 4.13 13.88
C SER A 142 4.02 2.81 13.87
N GLY A 143 4.98 2.64 12.95
CA GLY A 143 5.82 1.44 12.90
C GLY A 143 6.45 1.20 11.54
N ASP A 144 6.00 0.16 10.83
CA ASP A 144 6.69 -0.39 9.65
C ASP A 144 7.01 0.62 8.52
N THR A 145 6.17 1.65 8.31
CA THR A 145 6.37 2.58 7.19
C THR A 145 7.67 3.36 7.37
N GLY A 146 7.97 3.79 8.60
CA GLY A 146 9.22 4.46 8.90
C GLY A 146 10.43 3.57 8.70
N SER A 147 10.41 2.35 9.25
CA SER A 147 11.51 1.39 9.07
C SER A 147 11.80 1.15 7.59
N ALA A 148 10.77 0.81 6.81
CA ALA A 148 10.93 0.51 5.39
C ALA A 148 11.36 1.74 4.56
N ALA A 149 10.88 2.94 4.91
CA ALA A 149 11.27 4.16 4.23
C ALA A 149 12.73 4.50 4.51
N ILE A 150 13.15 4.46 5.79
CA ILE A 150 14.56 4.65 6.18
C ILE A 150 15.43 3.64 5.46
N GLU A 151 15.09 2.36 5.52
CA GLU A 151 15.86 1.30 4.87
C GLU A 151 16.02 1.51 3.37
N SER A 152 15.00 2.05 2.71
CA SER A 152 15.00 2.27 1.26
C SER A 152 15.89 3.45 0.81
N VAL A 153 16.17 4.41 1.69
CA VAL A 153 16.93 5.64 1.34
C VAL A 153 18.19 5.86 2.18
N GLN A 154 18.46 5.02 3.17
CA GLN A 154 19.62 5.20 4.06
C GLN A 154 20.93 5.21 3.26
N GLY A 155 21.75 6.23 3.48
CA GLY A 155 23.00 6.44 2.74
C GLY A 155 22.86 6.97 1.31
N ALA A 156 21.65 7.28 0.83
CA ALA A 156 21.46 7.98 -0.43
C ALA A 156 22.04 9.41 -0.34
N LYS A 157 22.75 9.84 -1.39
CA LYS A 157 23.43 11.15 -1.42
C LYS A 157 22.51 12.31 -1.78
N ASN A 158 21.36 12.02 -2.37
CA ASN A 158 20.42 12.96 -2.94
C ASN A 158 19.06 12.95 -2.20
N MET A 159 19.00 12.29 -1.04
CA MET A 159 17.77 12.17 -0.26
C MET A 159 18.08 12.24 1.22
N ASP A 160 17.44 13.15 1.93
CA ASP A 160 17.30 13.11 3.39
C ASP A 160 15.95 12.48 3.76
N ILE A 161 15.86 11.86 4.92
CA ILE A 161 14.58 11.39 5.48
C ILE A 161 14.39 11.85 6.92
N ILE A 162 13.22 12.44 7.18
CA ILE A 162 12.71 12.84 8.48
C ILE A 162 11.53 11.93 8.81
N VAL A 163 11.66 11.15 9.88
CA VAL A 163 10.62 10.25 10.38
C VAL A 163 10.09 10.76 11.72
N LEU A 164 8.78 10.98 11.80
CA LEU A 164 8.06 11.27 13.03
C LEU A 164 7.42 9.98 13.56
N LEU A 165 7.76 9.61 14.80
CA LEU A 165 7.29 8.41 15.47
C LEU A 165 6.52 8.79 16.76
N PRO A 166 5.27 8.36 16.94
CA PRO A 166 4.52 8.66 18.14
C PRO A 166 5.02 7.79 19.30
N LYS A 167 5.34 8.43 20.41
CA LYS A 167 5.91 7.81 21.61
C LYS A 167 5.07 6.65 22.12
N GLY A 168 5.70 5.48 22.26
CA GLY A 168 5.05 4.28 22.80
C GLY A 168 3.91 3.71 21.95
N ARG A 169 3.77 4.12 20.68
CA ARG A 169 2.71 3.65 19.76
C ARG A 169 3.18 2.65 18.72
N CYS A 170 4.44 2.24 18.75
CA CYS A 170 4.98 1.16 17.93
C CYS A 170 5.61 0.07 18.80
N THR A 171 5.86 -1.10 18.21
CA THR A 171 6.60 -2.17 18.90
C THR A 171 8.06 -1.80 19.08
N LYS A 172 8.72 -2.38 20.10
CA LYS A 172 10.14 -2.10 20.34
C LYS A 172 11.04 -2.48 19.15
N ILE A 173 10.68 -3.52 18.40
CA ILE A 173 11.42 -3.92 17.20
C ILE A 173 11.32 -2.84 16.12
N GLN A 174 10.12 -2.30 15.86
CA GLN A 174 9.93 -1.21 14.89
C GLN A 174 10.67 0.05 15.31
N GLU A 175 10.59 0.44 16.59
CA GLU A 175 11.33 1.59 17.13
C GLU A 175 12.84 1.44 16.91
N LEU A 176 13.40 0.27 17.21
CA LEU A 176 14.83 0.00 17.04
C LEU A 176 15.25 -0.02 15.57
N GLN A 177 14.43 -0.57 14.67
CA GLN A 177 14.69 -0.52 13.23
C GLN A 177 14.81 0.91 12.68
N MET A 178 14.17 1.89 13.33
CA MET A 178 14.28 3.29 12.94
C MET A 178 15.43 4.00 13.67
N THR A 179 15.49 3.87 15.00
CA THR A 179 16.38 4.68 15.85
C THR A 179 17.84 4.20 15.89
N THR A 180 18.13 2.99 15.39
CA THR A 180 19.50 2.44 15.36
C THR A 180 20.22 2.63 14.02
N VAL A 181 19.59 3.27 13.04
CA VAL A 181 20.22 3.58 11.75
C VAL A 181 21.05 4.85 11.87
N LEU A 182 22.37 4.70 11.92
CA LEU A 182 23.33 5.80 12.15
C LEU A 182 23.84 6.44 10.83
N LYS A 183 22.95 6.64 9.85
CA LYS A 183 23.31 7.33 8.59
C LYS A 183 23.03 8.82 8.69
N GLU A 184 23.92 9.64 8.11
CA GLU A 184 23.83 11.10 8.18
C GLU A 184 22.53 11.66 7.62
N ASN A 185 21.99 11.03 6.57
CA ASN A 185 20.76 11.45 5.89
C ASN A 185 19.46 10.95 6.56
N VAL A 186 19.56 10.34 7.75
CA VAL A 186 18.42 9.74 8.47
C VAL A 186 18.19 10.52 9.77
N HIS A 187 17.00 11.07 9.92
CA HIS A 187 16.58 11.84 11.09
C HIS A 187 15.29 11.27 11.65
N VAL A 188 15.32 10.79 12.89
CA VAL A 188 14.16 10.18 13.55
C VAL A 188 13.81 11.00 14.79
N PHE A 189 12.56 11.44 14.88
CA PHE A 189 12.04 12.22 15.99
C PHE A 189 10.88 11.49 16.65
N GLU A 190 11.03 11.20 17.94
CA GLU A 190 9.91 10.79 18.78
C GLU A 190 9.06 12.02 19.13
N VAL A 191 7.74 11.88 19.02
CA VAL A 191 6.76 12.95 19.19
C VAL A 191 5.58 12.46 20.04
N GLU A 192 4.93 13.37 20.76
CA GLU A 192 3.73 13.06 21.54
C GLU A 192 2.50 12.92 20.61
N GLY A 193 1.54 12.08 20.98
CA GLY A 193 0.28 11.87 20.23
C GLY A 193 0.11 10.46 19.64
N ASN A 194 -0.69 10.37 18.58
CA ASN A 194 -0.98 9.13 17.83
C ASN A 194 -0.80 9.28 16.31
N SER A 195 -0.90 8.18 15.55
CA SER A 195 -0.66 8.14 14.10
C SER A 195 -1.40 9.22 13.31
N ASP A 196 -2.69 9.43 13.62
CA ASP A 196 -3.54 10.36 12.87
C ASP A 196 -3.20 11.82 13.25
N GLU A 197 -2.83 12.07 14.52
CA GLU A 197 -2.39 13.39 15.01
C GLU A 197 -1.04 13.81 14.41
N LEU A 198 -0.14 12.86 14.09
CA LEU A 198 1.13 13.16 13.42
C LEU A 198 0.94 13.70 12.01
N ASP A 199 -0.15 13.33 11.35
CA ASP A 199 -0.42 13.80 10.00
C ASP A 199 -0.91 15.25 9.98
N GLU A 200 -1.40 15.82 11.08
CA GLU A 200 -1.80 17.23 11.13
C GLU A 200 -0.63 18.20 10.87
N PRO A 201 0.49 18.18 11.62
CA PRO A 201 1.63 19.05 11.34
C PRO A 201 2.28 18.74 10.00
N ILE A 202 2.30 17.47 9.57
CA ILE A 202 2.81 17.08 8.24
C ILE A 202 1.95 17.74 7.14
N LYS A 203 0.62 17.63 7.22
CA LYS A 203 -0.31 18.27 6.29
C LYS A 203 -0.13 19.79 6.28
N ALA A 204 0.04 20.43 7.44
CA ALA A 204 0.28 21.86 7.53
C ALA A 204 1.58 22.27 6.80
N VAL A 205 2.67 21.51 6.97
CA VAL A 205 3.93 21.74 6.25
C VAL A 205 3.74 21.58 4.74
N PHE A 206 3.01 20.55 4.30
CA PHE A 206 2.76 20.32 2.86
C PHE A 206 1.78 21.32 2.24
N ALA A 207 0.94 21.99 3.03
CA ALA A 207 0.09 23.08 2.57
C ALA A 207 0.87 24.37 2.29
N ASP A 208 2.04 24.57 2.92
CA ASP A 208 2.95 25.67 2.60
C ASP A 208 3.78 25.35 1.34
N VAL A 209 3.22 25.68 0.18
CA VAL A 209 3.84 25.44 -1.13
C VAL A 209 5.22 26.11 -1.25
N ALA A 210 5.42 27.28 -0.62
CA ALA A 210 6.71 27.98 -0.68
C ALA A 210 7.76 27.22 0.13
N PHE A 211 7.41 26.73 1.32
CA PHE A 211 8.29 25.92 2.16
C PHE A 211 8.62 24.58 1.51
N VAL A 212 7.61 23.87 0.99
CA VAL A 212 7.79 22.60 0.25
C VAL A 212 8.75 22.79 -0.92
N LYS A 213 8.58 23.85 -1.72
CA LYS A 213 9.45 24.13 -2.86
C LYS A 213 10.86 24.51 -2.43
N LYS A 214 11.01 25.32 -1.38
CA LYS A 214 12.32 25.76 -0.86
C LYS A 214 13.15 24.58 -0.35
N HIS A 215 12.51 23.66 0.36
CA HIS A 215 13.18 22.51 0.99
C HIS A 215 13.05 21.21 0.20
N HIS A 216 12.46 21.24 -1.00
CA HIS A 216 12.24 20.08 -1.84
C HIS A 216 11.57 18.93 -1.07
N LEU A 217 10.53 19.26 -0.30
CA LEU A 217 9.86 18.29 0.56
C LEU A 217 9.02 17.34 -0.28
N MET A 218 9.05 16.06 0.08
CA MET A 218 8.15 15.05 -0.44
C MET A 218 7.74 14.04 0.63
N SER A 219 6.69 13.27 0.37
CA SER A 219 6.28 12.20 1.28
C SER A 219 6.36 10.84 0.60
N LEU A 220 6.84 9.83 1.34
CA LEU A 220 6.81 8.42 0.94
C LEU A 220 5.66 7.64 1.59
N ASN A 221 4.63 8.34 2.07
CA ASN A 221 3.44 7.72 2.64
C ASN A 221 2.65 6.90 1.59
N SER A 222 1.67 6.13 2.06
CA SER A 222 0.94 5.14 1.23
C SER A 222 0.09 5.75 0.11
N ILE A 223 0.04 7.08 0.04
CA ILE A 223 -0.60 7.85 -1.04
C ILE A 223 0.23 7.87 -2.31
N ASN A 224 1.55 7.67 -2.25
CA ASN A 224 2.41 7.72 -3.43
C ASN A 224 2.01 6.63 -4.44
N TRP A 225 1.78 7.00 -5.71
CA TRP A 225 1.31 6.07 -6.74
C TRP A 225 2.27 4.89 -6.95
N SER A 226 3.59 5.13 -6.95
CA SER A 226 4.58 4.07 -7.15
C SER A 226 4.42 2.94 -6.13
N ARG A 227 4.00 3.27 -4.91
CA ARG A 227 3.78 2.25 -3.89
C ARG A 227 2.61 1.32 -4.22
N VAL A 228 1.50 1.89 -4.69
CA VAL A 228 0.32 1.13 -5.10
C VAL A 228 0.63 0.30 -6.34
N LEU A 229 1.34 0.87 -7.31
CA LEU A 229 1.79 0.20 -8.53
C LEU A 229 2.54 -1.10 -8.21
N VAL A 230 3.58 -1.04 -7.38
CA VAL A 230 4.39 -2.22 -7.04
C VAL A 230 3.58 -3.24 -6.22
N GLN A 231 2.69 -2.77 -5.35
CA GLN A 231 1.80 -3.64 -4.57
C GLN A 231 0.80 -4.42 -5.44
N MET A 232 0.55 -4.04 -6.69
CA MET A 232 -0.31 -4.87 -7.56
C MET A 232 0.31 -6.23 -7.82
N ALA A 233 1.65 -6.30 -7.90
CA ALA A 233 2.37 -7.50 -8.30
C ALA A 233 2.10 -8.71 -7.39
N HIS A 234 1.94 -8.50 -6.07
CA HIS A 234 1.69 -9.63 -5.17
C HIS A 234 0.26 -10.17 -5.29
N HIS A 235 -0.71 -9.40 -5.78
CA HIS A 235 -2.04 -9.92 -6.10
C HIS A 235 -2.01 -10.82 -7.33
N PHE A 236 -1.33 -10.39 -8.40
CA PHE A 236 -1.09 -11.22 -9.58
C PHE A 236 -0.31 -12.48 -9.23
N PHE A 237 0.80 -12.34 -8.49
CA PHE A 237 1.61 -13.48 -8.07
C PHE A 237 0.82 -14.48 -7.24
N ALA A 238 0.06 -14.01 -6.23
CA ALA A 238 -0.80 -14.88 -5.41
C ALA A 238 -1.83 -15.61 -6.26
N TYR A 239 -2.49 -14.89 -7.17
CA TYR A 239 -3.45 -15.46 -8.09
C TYR A 239 -2.82 -16.58 -8.92
N PHE A 240 -1.69 -16.34 -9.58
CA PHE A 240 -1.02 -17.35 -10.41
C PHE A 240 -0.57 -18.60 -9.63
N ARG A 241 -0.25 -18.46 -8.33
CA ARG A 241 0.17 -19.58 -7.48
C ARG A 241 -0.97 -20.34 -6.83
N CYS A 242 -2.16 -19.75 -6.79
CA CYS A 242 -3.37 -20.30 -6.14
C CYS A 242 -4.46 -20.71 -7.13
N ALA A 243 -4.50 -20.14 -8.34
CA ALA A 243 -5.52 -20.45 -9.34
C ALA A 243 -5.46 -21.95 -9.71
N PRO A 244 -6.59 -22.67 -9.67
CA PRO A 244 -6.63 -24.10 -10.03
C PRO A 244 -6.19 -24.39 -11.46
N SER A 245 -6.50 -23.49 -12.38
CA SER A 245 -6.13 -23.56 -13.79
C SER A 245 -6.18 -22.17 -14.40
N LEU A 246 -5.27 -21.90 -15.34
CA LEU A 246 -5.31 -20.72 -16.20
C LEU A 246 -5.88 -21.04 -17.60
N ASP A 247 -6.23 -22.30 -17.85
CA ASP A 247 -6.76 -22.76 -19.13
C ASP A 247 -8.28 -22.59 -19.21
N SER A 248 -8.98 -22.58 -18.06
CA SER A 248 -10.44 -22.50 -17.99
C SER A 248 -10.98 -21.13 -18.39
N HIS A 249 -12.23 -21.11 -18.89
CA HIS A 249 -12.94 -19.88 -19.24
C HIS A 249 -14.39 -19.89 -18.74
N PRO A 250 -14.82 -18.89 -17.92
CA PRO A 250 -14.00 -17.82 -17.34
C PRO A 250 -12.88 -18.35 -16.44
N LEU A 251 -11.85 -17.54 -16.24
CA LEU A 251 -10.79 -17.85 -15.27
C LEU A 251 -11.39 -17.99 -13.86
N PRO A 252 -10.93 -18.96 -13.05
CA PRO A 252 -11.55 -19.26 -11.77
C PRO A 252 -11.20 -18.17 -10.75
N PRO A 253 -12.17 -17.67 -9.98
CA PRO A 253 -11.90 -16.62 -9.01
C PRO A 253 -11.07 -17.16 -7.84
N VAL A 254 -10.11 -16.36 -7.37
CA VAL A 254 -9.36 -16.61 -6.12
C VAL A 254 -9.77 -15.58 -5.08
N GLU A 255 -10.12 -16.05 -3.88
CA GLU A 255 -10.38 -15.17 -2.75
C GLU A 255 -9.06 -14.72 -2.11
N VAL A 256 -8.89 -13.41 -1.92
CA VAL A 256 -7.67 -12.82 -1.34
C VAL A 256 -8.07 -11.99 -0.14
N VAL A 257 -7.64 -12.41 1.05
CA VAL A 257 -7.88 -11.69 2.30
C VAL A 257 -6.75 -10.67 2.54
N VAL A 258 -7.10 -9.41 2.71
CA VAL A 258 -6.15 -8.29 2.85
C VAL A 258 -6.32 -7.61 4.21
N PRO A 259 -5.39 -7.82 5.16
CA PRO A 259 -5.30 -7.00 6.36
C PRO A 259 -5.05 -5.54 5.99
N THR A 260 -5.97 -4.66 6.39
CA THR A 260 -6.06 -3.30 5.83
C THR A 260 -6.07 -2.23 6.91
N GLY A 261 -5.10 -1.31 6.81
CA GLY A 261 -5.12 0.01 7.46
C GLY A 261 -5.44 1.09 6.43
N ALA A 262 -4.40 1.68 5.82
CA ALA A 262 -4.53 2.87 4.95
C ALA A 262 -5.12 2.57 3.55
N ALA A 263 -5.59 1.35 3.33
CA ALA A 263 -6.17 0.83 2.09
C ALA A 263 -5.25 0.80 0.84
N GLY A 264 -3.95 1.07 0.94
CA GLY A 264 -3.05 1.04 -0.24
C GLY A 264 -2.97 -0.33 -0.92
N ASN A 265 -2.76 -1.38 -0.13
CA ASN A 265 -2.73 -2.76 -0.63
C ASN A 265 -4.09 -3.21 -1.18
N LEU A 266 -5.18 -2.78 -0.52
CA LEU A 266 -6.54 -3.04 -1.01
C LEU A 266 -6.81 -2.33 -2.34
N ALA A 267 -6.40 -1.06 -2.48
CA ALA A 267 -6.52 -0.32 -3.73
C ALA A 267 -5.72 -0.96 -4.86
N ALA A 268 -4.51 -1.46 -4.58
CA ALA A 268 -3.72 -2.23 -5.54
C ALA A 268 -4.46 -3.49 -6.03
N GLY A 269 -5.10 -4.22 -5.11
CA GLY A 269 -5.97 -5.36 -5.47
C GLY A 269 -7.17 -4.95 -6.32
N CYS A 270 -7.84 -3.85 -5.98
CA CYS A 270 -8.97 -3.33 -6.77
C CYS A 270 -8.54 -2.94 -8.19
N ILE A 271 -7.35 -2.34 -8.33
CA ILE A 271 -6.79 -2.01 -9.65
C ILE A 271 -6.48 -3.28 -10.42
N ALA A 272 -5.83 -4.27 -9.81
CA ALA A 272 -5.56 -5.57 -10.45
C ALA A 272 -6.86 -6.25 -10.92
N GLN A 273 -7.92 -6.20 -10.12
CA GLN A 273 -9.25 -6.69 -10.51
C GLN A 273 -9.80 -5.93 -11.73
N LYS A 274 -9.67 -4.60 -11.76
CA LYS A 274 -10.07 -3.76 -12.90
C LYS A 274 -9.21 -3.94 -14.15
N MET A 275 -7.99 -4.48 -14.02
CA MET A 275 -7.11 -4.85 -15.13
C MET A 275 -7.42 -6.24 -15.69
N GLY A 276 -8.35 -7.00 -15.10
CA GLY A 276 -8.77 -8.33 -15.58
C GLY A 276 -8.38 -9.50 -14.67
N LEU A 277 -7.74 -9.27 -13.52
CA LEU A 277 -7.39 -10.34 -12.59
C LEU A 277 -8.64 -10.84 -11.84
N PRO A 278 -9.02 -12.13 -11.91
CA PRO A 278 -10.25 -12.63 -11.31
C PRO A 278 -10.00 -12.96 -9.83
N ILE A 279 -9.90 -11.91 -9.03
CA ILE A 279 -9.76 -12.00 -7.58
C ILE A 279 -11.02 -11.48 -6.89
N ARG A 280 -11.37 -12.10 -5.77
CA ARG A 280 -12.37 -11.60 -4.83
C ARG A 280 -11.65 -11.09 -3.59
N LEU A 281 -11.63 -9.77 -3.40
CA LEU A 281 -10.94 -9.17 -2.25
C LEU A 281 -11.82 -9.22 -1.01
N VAL A 282 -11.29 -9.78 0.08
CA VAL A 282 -11.88 -9.74 1.42
C VAL A 282 -11.08 -8.76 2.27
N VAL A 283 -11.73 -7.75 2.82
CA VAL A 283 -11.06 -6.80 3.72
C VAL A 283 -11.05 -7.34 5.14
N ALA A 284 -9.89 -7.39 5.79
CA ALA A 284 -9.75 -7.66 7.21
C ALA A 284 -9.28 -6.40 7.94
N VAL A 285 -10.04 -5.98 8.97
CA VAL A 285 -9.69 -4.83 9.83
C VAL A 285 -9.67 -5.24 11.30
N ASN A 286 -8.93 -4.48 12.11
CA ASN A 286 -8.94 -4.63 13.57
C ASN A 286 -10.10 -3.80 14.17
N ARG A 287 -10.00 -3.41 15.45
CA ARG A 287 -11.01 -2.59 16.13
C ARG A 287 -11.24 -1.20 15.52
N ASN A 288 -10.31 -0.71 14.71
CA ASN A 288 -10.41 0.52 13.94
C ASN A 288 -11.11 0.20 12.60
N ASP A 289 -12.44 0.24 12.63
CA ASP A 289 -13.29 -0.51 11.69
C ASP A 289 -14.00 0.36 10.63
N ILE A 290 -13.47 1.55 10.32
CA ILE A 290 -14.11 2.48 9.37
C ILE A 290 -14.38 1.82 8.00
N ILE A 291 -13.44 1.04 7.47
CA ILE A 291 -13.64 0.34 6.19
C ILE A 291 -14.73 -0.73 6.33
N HIS A 292 -14.78 -1.45 7.45
CA HIS A 292 -15.84 -2.42 7.73
C HIS A 292 -17.23 -1.75 7.76
N ARG A 293 -17.39 -0.62 8.47
CA ARG A 293 -18.64 0.14 8.51
C ARG A 293 -19.03 0.70 7.14
N THR A 294 -18.04 1.11 6.36
CA THR A 294 -18.22 1.62 4.99
C THR A 294 -18.75 0.54 4.07
N VAL A 295 -18.14 -0.65 4.08
CA VAL A 295 -18.58 -1.77 3.25
C VAL A 295 -19.95 -2.26 3.69
N ARG A 296 -20.17 -2.43 5.01
CA ARG A 296 -21.44 -2.99 5.52
C ARG A 296 -22.62 -2.04 5.41
N ARG A 297 -22.40 -0.76 5.71
CA ARG A 297 -23.48 0.20 5.97
C ARG A 297 -23.33 1.47 5.13
N GLY A 298 -22.28 1.64 4.34
CA GLY A 298 -21.98 2.89 3.65
C GLY A 298 -21.59 4.01 4.61
N ASP A 299 -21.21 3.70 5.86
CA ASP A 299 -20.80 4.68 6.86
C ASP A 299 -19.28 4.83 6.87
N PHE A 300 -18.79 5.89 6.24
CA PHE A 300 -17.40 6.30 6.17
C PHE A 300 -17.18 7.51 7.09
N SER A 301 -17.22 7.25 8.41
CA SER A 301 -17.06 8.28 9.43
C SER A 301 -15.96 7.92 10.41
N LEU A 302 -15.24 8.93 10.91
CA LEU A 302 -14.33 8.75 12.03
C LEU A 302 -15.09 8.28 13.28
N SER A 303 -14.41 7.45 14.06
CA SER A 303 -14.72 7.16 15.46
C SER A 303 -14.11 8.23 16.39
N GLU A 304 -14.52 8.24 17.66
CA GLU A 304 -14.02 9.21 18.63
C GLU A 304 -12.50 9.16 18.85
N ALA A 305 -11.90 7.96 18.80
CA ALA A 305 -10.47 7.77 19.03
C ALA A 305 -9.93 6.53 18.33
N VAL A 306 -8.64 6.60 17.94
CA VAL A 306 -7.86 5.44 17.49
C VAL A 306 -7.70 4.49 18.67
N LYS A 307 -8.06 3.22 18.48
CA LYS A 307 -7.96 2.19 19.52
C LYS A 307 -6.67 1.40 19.31
N PRO A 308 -5.75 1.37 20.29
CA PRO A 308 -4.58 0.51 20.22
C PRO A 308 -4.97 -0.96 20.10
N THR A 309 -4.30 -1.69 19.21
CA THR A 309 -4.45 -3.13 19.03
C THR A 309 -3.11 -3.84 18.92
N LEU A 310 -3.11 -5.17 18.82
CA LEU A 310 -1.90 -5.95 18.54
C LEU A 310 -1.35 -5.67 17.13
N ALA A 311 -2.19 -5.24 16.19
CA ALA A 311 -1.83 -4.90 14.83
C ALA A 311 -1.69 -3.38 14.66
N SER A 312 -0.72 -2.77 15.37
CA SER A 312 -0.55 -1.30 15.46
C SER A 312 -0.43 -0.59 14.10
N ALA A 313 0.14 -1.26 13.09
CA ALA A 313 0.24 -0.73 11.72
C ALA A 313 -1.12 -0.54 11.02
N MET A 314 -2.20 -1.09 11.58
CA MET A 314 -3.59 -0.95 11.13
C MET A 314 -4.41 -0.01 12.03
N ASP A 315 -3.83 0.52 13.12
CA ASP A 315 -4.51 1.44 14.03
C ASP A 315 -4.54 2.86 13.44
N MET A 316 -5.55 3.10 12.60
CA MET A 316 -5.80 4.40 11.97
C MET A 316 -7.28 4.58 11.68
N GLN A 317 -7.72 5.83 11.61
CA GLN A 317 -9.09 6.12 11.21
C GLN A 317 -9.25 6.73 9.83
N VAL A 318 -8.17 7.24 9.23
CA VAL A 318 -8.22 7.86 7.90
C VAL A 318 -7.59 6.93 6.86
N PRO A 319 -8.36 6.06 6.19
CA PRO A 319 -7.82 5.15 5.18
C PRO A 319 -7.66 5.88 3.84
N TYR A 320 -6.57 6.63 3.68
CA TYR A 320 -6.34 7.55 2.55
C TYR A 320 -6.66 6.96 1.16
N ASN A 321 -6.31 5.70 0.92
CA ASN A 321 -6.51 5.07 -0.38
C ASN A 321 -7.94 4.61 -0.66
N MET A 322 -8.88 4.76 0.28
CA MET A 322 -10.31 4.58 -0.02
C MET A 322 -10.79 5.60 -1.06
N GLU A 323 -10.16 6.78 -1.14
CA GLU A 323 -10.43 7.76 -2.21
C GLU A 323 -10.18 7.17 -3.61
N ARG A 324 -9.07 6.43 -3.81
CA ARG A 324 -8.79 5.72 -5.07
C ARG A 324 -9.85 4.66 -5.38
N ILE A 325 -10.30 3.94 -4.35
CA ILE A 325 -11.34 2.90 -4.51
C ILE A 325 -12.67 3.54 -4.88
N PHE A 326 -13.06 4.64 -4.23
CA PHE A 326 -14.28 5.36 -4.57
C PHE A 326 -14.25 5.88 -6.00
N TRP A 327 -13.13 6.46 -6.43
CA TRP A 327 -12.92 6.92 -7.80
C TRP A 327 -13.02 5.77 -8.81
N LEU A 328 -12.37 4.62 -8.56
CA LEU A 328 -12.45 3.45 -9.43
C LEU A 328 -13.87 2.87 -9.54
N LEU A 329 -14.62 2.88 -8.44
CA LEU A 329 -15.97 2.31 -8.39
C LEU A 329 -17.04 3.28 -8.90
N SER A 330 -16.82 4.58 -8.81
CA SER A 330 -17.69 5.59 -9.44
C SER A 330 -17.57 5.58 -10.97
N GLY A 331 -16.59 4.86 -11.53
CA GLY A 331 -16.32 4.86 -12.96
C GLY A 331 -15.37 6.00 -13.35
N SER A 332 -14.40 6.29 -12.50
CA SER A 332 -13.44 7.39 -12.65
C SER A 332 -14.09 8.78 -12.59
N ASP A 333 -15.23 8.91 -11.91
CA ASP A 333 -15.92 10.19 -11.72
C ASP A 333 -15.21 11.04 -10.66
N SER A 334 -14.35 11.93 -11.14
CA SER A 334 -13.58 12.84 -10.29
C SER A 334 -14.44 13.90 -9.61
N GLN A 335 -15.56 14.31 -10.20
CA GLN A 335 -16.45 15.29 -9.58
C GLN A 335 -17.16 14.68 -8.37
N ALA A 336 -17.74 13.48 -8.53
CA ALA A 336 -18.37 12.77 -7.43
C ALA A 336 -17.37 12.47 -6.31
N THR A 337 -16.17 12.01 -6.66
CA THR A 337 -15.11 11.72 -5.68
C THR A 337 -14.71 12.97 -4.90
N ARG A 338 -14.50 14.09 -5.60
CA ARG A 338 -14.17 15.37 -4.97
C ARG A 338 -15.25 15.82 -3.98
N VAL A 339 -16.52 15.82 -4.38
CA VAL A 339 -17.63 16.22 -3.50
C VAL A 339 -17.69 15.33 -2.24
N LEU A 340 -17.51 14.02 -2.39
CA LEU A 340 -17.51 13.09 -1.26
C LEU A 340 -16.35 13.36 -0.29
N MET A 341 -15.15 13.59 -0.82
CA MET A 341 -13.95 13.78 -0.01
C MET A 341 -13.89 15.17 0.64
N GLU A 342 -14.30 16.23 -0.06
CA GLU A 342 -14.46 17.58 0.52
C GLU A 342 -15.50 17.57 1.65
N GLN A 343 -16.59 16.81 1.49
CA GLN A 343 -17.55 16.61 2.57
C GLN A 343 -16.89 15.91 3.76
N PHE A 344 -16.22 14.78 3.53
CA PHE A 344 -15.55 14.03 4.60
C PHE A 344 -14.50 14.87 5.33
N GLU A 345 -13.69 15.64 4.63
CA GLU A 345 -12.69 16.55 5.23
C GLU A 345 -13.35 17.58 6.16
N ARG A 346 -14.50 18.12 5.76
CA ARG A 346 -15.24 19.12 6.53
C ARG A 346 -15.98 18.53 7.74
N THR A 347 -16.55 17.34 7.61
CA THR A 347 -17.47 16.77 8.62
C THR A 347 -16.92 15.57 9.37
N GLN A 348 -15.78 15.01 8.92
CA GLN A 348 -15.20 13.75 9.41
C GLN A 348 -16.18 12.57 9.32
N SER A 349 -17.25 12.70 8.52
CA SER A 349 -18.36 11.77 8.44
C SER A 349 -19.03 11.81 7.08
N LEU A 350 -19.16 10.65 6.45
CA LEU A 350 -19.75 10.50 5.13
C LEU A 350 -20.65 9.27 5.08
N LYS A 351 -21.87 9.47 4.57
CA LYS A 351 -22.73 8.37 4.13
C LYS A 351 -22.56 8.19 2.63
N LEU A 352 -22.09 7.03 2.19
CA LEU A 352 -21.92 6.75 0.77
C LEU A 352 -23.26 6.78 0.03
N PRO A 353 -23.32 7.39 -1.17
CA PRO A 353 -24.46 7.27 -2.07
C PRO A 353 -24.78 5.79 -2.34
N LYS A 354 -26.06 5.45 -2.48
CA LYS A 354 -26.52 4.05 -2.62
C LYS A 354 -25.82 3.29 -3.74
N GLU A 355 -25.59 3.93 -4.88
CA GLU A 355 -24.93 3.33 -6.04
C GLU A 355 -23.45 3.04 -5.79
N LEU A 356 -22.75 3.93 -5.09
CA LEU A 356 -21.35 3.69 -4.72
C LEU A 356 -21.28 2.63 -3.62
N HIS A 357 -22.17 2.69 -2.63
CA HIS A 357 -22.23 1.71 -1.55
C HIS A 357 -22.53 0.30 -2.06
N SER A 358 -23.41 0.12 -3.04
CA SER A 358 -23.70 -1.21 -3.60
C SER A 358 -22.47 -1.83 -4.28
N LYS A 359 -21.66 -1.02 -4.98
CA LYS A 359 -20.39 -1.44 -5.57
C LYS A 359 -19.33 -1.75 -4.52
N VAL A 360 -19.22 -0.92 -3.48
CA VAL A 360 -18.29 -1.16 -2.35
C VAL A 360 -18.70 -2.40 -1.54
N SER A 361 -20.01 -2.65 -1.40
CA SER A 361 -20.54 -3.81 -0.67
C SER A 361 -20.22 -5.15 -1.34
N TYR A 362 -19.84 -5.14 -2.62
CA TYR A 362 -19.43 -6.34 -3.35
C TYR A 362 -18.14 -6.94 -2.79
N TYR A 363 -17.30 -6.13 -2.13
CA TYR A 363 -16.10 -6.60 -1.44
C TYR A 363 -16.50 -7.23 -0.09
N PRO A 364 -16.40 -8.56 0.09
CA PRO A 364 -16.59 -9.18 1.40
C PRO A 364 -15.64 -8.60 2.46
N TYR A 365 -15.99 -8.74 3.73
CA TYR A 365 -15.19 -8.20 4.83
C TYR A 365 -15.25 -9.09 6.07
N THR A 366 -14.26 -8.96 6.95
CA THR A 366 -14.23 -9.56 8.29
C THR A 366 -13.63 -8.60 9.32
N THR A 367 -14.02 -8.79 10.58
CA THR A 367 -13.47 -8.07 11.74
C THR A 367 -13.05 -9.07 12.80
N GLU A 368 -12.23 -8.65 13.77
CA GLU A 368 -11.89 -9.46 14.95
C GLU A 368 -13.12 -10.05 15.68
N LYS A 369 -14.31 -9.45 15.52
CA LYS A 369 -15.57 -9.95 16.12
C LYS A 369 -16.36 -10.92 15.23
N GLY A 370 -15.95 -11.16 13.98
CA GLY A 370 -16.67 -11.98 12.99
C GLY A 370 -16.23 -13.46 13.01
N LYS A 371 -17.07 -14.34 13.57
CA LYS A 371 -16.80 -15.76 13.90
C LYS A 371 -16.55 -16.74 12.71
N GLY A 372 -16.42 -16.26 11.48
CA GLY A 372 -16.32 -17.11 10.27
C GLY A 372 -14.89 -17.30 9.77
N ALA A 373 -14.37 -16.33 9.02
CA ALA A 373 -13.03 -16.41 8.44
C ALA A 373 -11.92 -16.06 9.44
N ALA A 374 -12.17 -15.15 10.41
CA ALA A 374 -11.21 -14.86 11.47
C ALA A 374 -10.94 -16.11 12.32
N THR A 375 -11.99 -16.88 12.65
CA THR A 375 -11.84 -18.14 13.39
C THR A 375 -11.05 -19.19 12.60
N GLN A 376 -11.20 -19.26 11.27
CA GLN A 376 -10.39 -20.17 10.43
C GLN A 376 -8.93 -19.71 10.29
N LEU A 377 -8.67 -18.40 10.16
CA LEU A 377 -7.32 -17.82 10.17
C LEU A 377 -6.62 -18.07 11.51
N THR A 378 -7.29 -17.78 12.63
CA THR A 378 -6.74 -18.00 13.98
C THR A 378 -6.54 -19.49 14.28
N GLN A 379 -7.50 -20.36 13.94
CA GLN A 379 -7.33 -21.81 14.10
C GLN A 379 -6.23 -22.38 13.19
N GLY A 380 -6.08 -21.87 11.97
CA GLY A 380 -5.00 -22.25 11.05
C GLY A 380 -3.61 -21.90 11.62
N LEU A 381 -3.48 -20.71 12.22
CA LEU A 381 -2.25 -20.23 12.85
C LEU A 381 -1.95 -20.96 14.18
N GLU A 382 -2.97 -21.23 15.01
CA GLU A 382 -2.81 -22.01 16.25
C GLU A 382 -2.41 -23.48 16.00
N VAL A 383 -2.92 -24.10 14.92
CA VAL A 383 -2.53 -25.46 14.52
C VAL A 383 -1.09 -25.50 13.98
N CYS A 384 -0.58 -24.40 13.42
CA CYS A 384 0.80 -24.30 12.93
C CYS A 384 1.80 -23.98 14.06
N CYS A 385 1.40 -23.22 15.09
CA CYS A 385 2.25 -22.85 16.22
C CYS A 385 2.24 -23.85 17.40
N GLY A 386 1.59 -25.01 17.25
CA GLY A 386 1.63 -26.10 18.24
C GLY A 386 3.03 -26.75 18.34
N PRO A 387 3.38 -27.40 19.47
CA PRO A 387 4.76 -27.79 19.83
C PRO A 387 5.39 -28.89 18.96
N ARG A 388 4.86 -29.20 17.77
CA ARG A 388 5.37 -30.27 16.89
C ARG A 388 5.74 -29.87 15.47
N ARG A 389 5.57 -28.61 15.02
CA ARG A 389 6.14 -28.12 13.73
C ARG A 389 6.53 -26.64 13.84
N GLY A 390 7.82 -26.34 13.71
CA GLY A 390 8.40 -25.03 13.99
C GLY A 390 8.29 -24.02 12.84
N SER A 391 7.08 -23.53 12.54
CA SER A 391 6.90 -22.30 11.74
C SER A 391 6.06 -21.31 12.53
N VAL A 392 6.70 -20.29 13.10
CA VAL A 392 6.06 -19.20 13.84
C VAL A 392 5.80 -18.05 12.88
N THR A 393 4.52 -17.73 12.65
CA THR A 393 4.10 -16.50 11.95
C THR A 393 4.12 -15.34 12.95
N ASP A 394 5.24 -14.62 13.02
CA ASP A 394 5.53 -13.67 14.11
C ASP A 394 5.17 -12.19 13.79
N THR A 395 4.22 -11.96 12.88
CA THR A 395 3.68 -10.61 12.65
C THR A 395 2.21 -10.55 13.07
N PRO A 396 1.85 -9.76 14.10
CA PRO A 396 0.45 -9.58 14.52
C PRO A 396 -0.51 -9.16 13.40
N GLY A 397 0.01 -8.51 12.35
CA GLY A 397 -0.77 -8.15 11.15
C GLY A 397 -1.25 -9.34 10.29
N THR A 398 -0.60 -10.50 10.40
CA THR A 398 -1.08 -11.76 9.77
C THR A 398 -1.99 -12.57 10.69
N ALA A 399 -1.94 -12.30 12.00
CA ALA A 399 -2.57 -13.08 13.05
C ALA A 399 -3.51 -12.22 13.94
N SER A 400 -4.29 -11.30 13.37
CA SER A 400 -5.26 -10.50 14.16
C SER A 400 -6.38 -11.39 14.71
N GLY A 401 -6.11 -12.02 15.85
CA GLY A 401 -7.00 -12.91 16.55
C GLY A 401 -6.32 -13.42 17.83
N ARG A 402 -6.26 -12.56 18.84
CA ARG A 402 -6.27 -12.95 20.26
C ARG A 402 -7.01 -11.91 21.08
#